data_AF-A0A2E6ULD8-F1
#
_entry.id   AF-A0A2E6ULD8-F1
#
_cell.length_a   1.000
_cell.length_b   1.000
_cell.length_c   1.000
_cell.angle_alpha   90.00
_cell.angle_beta   90.00
_cell.angle_gamma   90.00
#
_symmetry.space_group_name_H-M   'P 1'
#
loop_
_entity.id
_entity.type
_entity.pdbx_description
1 polymer ?
#
loop_
_entity_poly.entity_id
_entity_poly.type
_entity_poly.pdbx_seq_one_letter_code
_entity_poly.pdbx_strand_id
1 'polypeptide(L)'
;MVDAAGSGPPARGRGRGRVGPPAGAAGRGGGVVRPAARIDSVILRTVVRLVLPLTVLVAVYAAFRGHNAPGGGFIAGLVMAIGLSTHRMAFGQRAFHRLLPVHPRWIVVAGLGLAVGVATVPLLVGESLLRSGSTTLHVGGEGLHLVSATAFDVGVLLVVVGVAVGMIARIGEELDQ
;
A
#
# COMPACT_ATOMS: atom_id res chain seq x y z
N MET A 1 79.71 31.02 63.59
CA MET A 1 80.27 31.39 62.28
C MET A 1 79.08 31.50 61.32
N VAL A 2 78.26 32.56 61.41
CA VAL A 2 78.42 33.96 60.91
C VAL A 2 78.63 34.03 59.40
N ASP A 3 77.55 34.30 58.65
CA ASP A 3 77.35 35.34 57.60
C ASP A 3 76.02 35.03 56.88
N ALA A 4 74.96 35.85 56.78
CA ALA A 4 74.72 37.29 56.70
C ALA A 4 75.02 37.95 55.33
N ALA A 5 74.00 38.71 54.86
CA ALA A 5 73.95 39.67 53.74
C ALA A 5 73.95 39.06 52.31
N GLY A 6 72.93 39.27 51.48
CA GLY A 6 72.34 40.51 50.93
C GLY A 6 72.00 40.17 49.46
N SER A 7 71.06 40.74 48.69
CA SER A 7 70.47 42.08 48.57
C SER A 7 69.37 42.03 47.47
N GLY A 8 68.26 42.78 47.61
CA GLY A 8 67.05 42.77 46.73
C GLY A 8 67.18 43.47 45.35
N PRO A 9 66.14 44.10 44.73
CA PRO A 9 64.74 44.34 45.13
C PRO A 9 63.71 44.08 43.96
N PRO A 10 62.59 44.82 43.71
CA PRO A 10 61.23 44.26 43.62
C PRO A 10 60.56 44.39 42.23
N ALA A 11 59.29 43.95 42.12
CA ALA A 11 58.17 44.64 41.42
C ALA A 11 57.35 43.81 40.39
N ARG A 12 56.02 43.93 40.56
CA ARG A 12 54.94 44.19 39.56
C ARG A 12 54.87 43.21 38.36
N GLY A 13 53.78 42.51 38.08
CA GLY A 13 52.37 42.93 38.10
C GLY A 13 51.76 42.71 36.70
N ARG A 14 50.42 42.55 36.65
CA ARG A 14 49.52 42.37 35.47
C ARG A 14 49.40 40.90 35.01
N GLY A 15 48.25 40.24 34.98
CA GLY A 15 46.88 40.74 34.82
C GLY A 15 46.55 40.93 33.33
N ARG A 16 45.94 39.90 32.72
CA ARG A 16 45.16 39.86 31.44
C ARG A 16 45.32 38.47 30.83
N GLY A 17 44.30 37.75 30.38
CA GLY A 17 42.87 38.02 30.31
C GLY A 17 42.19 36.70 29.97
N ARG A 18 40.99 36.48 30.52
CA ARG A 18 40.10 35.43 30.08
C ARG A 18 39.80 35.66 28.60
N VAL A 19 40.27 34.76 27.75
CA VAL A 19 39.77 34.68 26.37
C VAL A 19 38.39 34.02 26.47
N GLY A 20 37.35 34.86 26.40
CA GLY A 20 35.98 34.40 26.17
C GLY A 20 35.87 33.74 24.79
N PRO A 21 34.85 32.88 24.59
CA PRO A 21 34.79 31.97 23.45
C PRO A 21 34.67 32.70 22.10
N PRO A 22 35.28 32.21 21.02
CA PRO A 22 34.92 32.67 19.68
C PRO A 22 33.47 32.26 19.40
N ALA A 23 32.59 33.27 19.43
CA ALA A 23 31.26 33.22 18.87
C ALA A 23 31.38 33.21 17.34
N GLY A 24 30.88 32.16 16.69
CA GLY A 24 30.67 32.18 15.24
C GLY A 24 30.78 30.82 14.56
N ALA A 25 29.72 30.51 13.80
CA ALA A 25 29.71 29.53 12.72
C ALA A 25 29.65 28.03 13.09
N ALA A 26 28.56 27.63 13.74
CA ALA A 26 28.02 26.29 13.56
C ALA A 26 26.50 26.36 13.32
N GLY A 27 26.11 27.11 12.28
CA GLY A 27 24.81 26.97 11.64
C GLY A 27 24.76 25.63 10.89
N ARG A 28 24.79 24.50 11.62
CA ARG A 28 24.34 23.22 11.09
C ARG A 28 22.81 23.31 11.05
N GLY A 29 22.31 23.87 9.96
CA GLY A 29 20.97 23.59 9.48
C GLY A 29 20.90 22.13 9.04
N GLY A 30 21.03 21.21 10.00
CA GLY A 30 20.57 19.85 9.83
C GLY A 30 19.07 19.96 9.65
N GLY A 31 18.63 19.98 8.39
CA GLY A 31 17.23 19.77 8.07
C GLY A 31 16.84 18.48 8.76
N VAL A 32 16.16 18.62 9.89
CA VAL A 32 15.43 17.52 10.49
C VAL A 32 14.44 17.15 9.40
N VAL A 33 14.79 16.14 8.60
CA VAL A 33 13.86 15.50 7.68
C VAL A 33 12.76 15.01 8.60
N ARG A 34 11.70 15.82 8.73
CA ARG A 34 10.53 15.45 9.50
C ARG A 34 10.02 14.20 8.81
N PRO A 35 9.92 13.05 9.51
CA PRO A 35 9.27 11.89 8.94
C PRO A 35 7.95 12.37 8.34
N ALA A 36 7.70 12.03 7.07
CA ALA A 36 6.46 12.38 6.39
C ALA A 36 5.29 12.15 7.37
N ALA A 37 4.50 13.20 7.62
CA ALA A 37 3.53 13.21 8.71
C ALA A 37 2.67 11.94 8.64
N ARG A 38 2.81 11.04 9.62
CA ARG A 38 1.93 9.88 9.71
C ARG A 38 0.51 10.38 9.87
N ILE A 39 -0.38 9.98 8.96
CA ILE A 39 -1.81 10.27 9.06
C ILE A 39 -2.36 9.41 10.22
N ASP A 40 -2.25 9.92 11.44
CA ASP A 40 -2.78 9.28 12.65
C ASP A 40 -4.14 9.89 13.01
N SER A 41 -5.14 9.63 12.16
CA SER A 41 -6.52 10.06 12.37
C SER A 41 -7.41 8.91 12.87
N VAL A 42 -7.96 9.07 14.08
CA VAL A 42 -8.94 8.13 14.67
C VAL A 42 -10.23 8.11 13.85
N ILE A 43 -10.65 9.26 13.33
CA ILE A 43 -11.84 9.39 12.47
C ILE A 43 -11.64 8.58 11.20
N LEU A 44 -10.50 8.73 10.53
CA LEU A 44 -10.18 7.98 9.30
C LEU A 44 -10.19 6.47 9.56
N ARG A 45 -9.49 5.99 10.60
CA ARG A 45 -9.45 4.56 10.94
C ARG A 45 -10.85 4.00 11.23
N THR A 46 -11.67 4.77 11.94
CA THR A 46 -13.06 4.39 12.26
C THR A 46 -13.93 4.29 11.01
N VAL A 47 -13.89 5.31 10.14
CA VAL A 47 -14.66 5.32 8.88
C VAL A 47 -14.21 4.19 7.96
N VAL A 48 -12.91 4.00 7.79
CA VAL A 48 -12.37 3.00 6.86
C VAL A 48 -12.64 1.57 7.32
N ARG A 49 -12.78 1.34 8.63
CA ARG A 49 -13.24 0.05 9.18
C ARG A 49 -14.63 -0.32 8.67
N LEU A 50 -15.49 0.66 8.39
CA LEU A 50 -16.82 0.45 7.78
C LEU A 50 -16.77 0.47 6.25
N VAL A 51 -15.96 1.35 5.65
CA VAL A 51 -15.85 1.48 4.19
C VAL A 51 -15.31 0.20 3.55
N LEU A 52 -14.28 -0.43 4.13
CA LEU A 52 -13.69 -1.64 3.54
C LEU A 52 -14.72 -2.76 3.30
N PRO A 53 -15.47 -3.27 4.30
CA PRO A 53 -16.45 -4.33 4.05
C PRO A 53 -17.57 -3.89 3.10
N LEU A 54 -17.97 -2.61 3.11
CA LEU A 54 -18.94 -2.08 2.15
C LEU A 54 -18.40 -2.09 0.72
N THR A 55 -17.14 -1.68 0.51
CA THR A 55 -16.52 -1.75 -0.83
C THR A 55 -16.36 -3.19 -1.32
N VAL A 56 -16.03 -4.13 -0.43
CA VAL A 56 -16.02 -5.57 -0.77
C VAL A 56 -17.41 -6.01 -1.21
N LEU A 57 -18.44 -5.66 -0.45
CA LEU A 57 -19.83 -6.03 -0.76
C LEU A 57 -20.28 -5.46 -2.11
N VAL A 58 -20.01 -4.18 -2.37
CA VAL A 58 -20.34 -3.52 -3.64
C VAL A 58 -19.56 -4.13 -4.80
N ALA A 59 -18.27 -4.44 -4.61
CA ALA A 59 -17.46 -5.11 -5.63
C ALA A 59 -18.01 -6.50 -5.97
N VAL A 60 -18.33 -7.31 -4.95
CA VAL A 60 -18.94 -8.63 -5.14
C VAL A 60 -20.29 -8.53 -5.85
N TYR A 61 -21.14 -7.59 -5.43
CA TYR A 61 -22.42 -7.32 -6.10
C TYR A 61 -22.23 -6.93 -7.57
N ALA A 62 -21.31 -6.00 -7.85
CA ALA A 62 -21.02 -5.55 -9.23
C ALA A 62 -20.45 -6.67 -10.11
N ALA A 63 -19.65 -7.58 -9.54
CA ALA A 63 -19.11 -8.74 -10.24
C ALA A 63 -20.23 -9.71 -10.65
N PHE A 64 -21.15 -10.03 -9.73
CA PHE A 64 -22.27 -10.91 -10.05
C PHE A 64 -23.32 -10.26 -10.95
N ARG A 65 -23.56 -8.95 -10.83
CA ARG A 65 -24.57 -8.25 -11.65
C ARG A 65 -24.18 -8.10 -13.13
N GLY A 66 -22.91 -8.31 -13.48
CA GLY A 66 -22.37 -8.09 -14.84
C GLY A 66 -23.07 -8.90 -15.94
N HIS A 67 -23.71 -10.02 -15.60
CA HIS A 67 -24.46 -10.83 -16.57
C HIS A 67 -25.79 -10.23 -17.04
N ASN A 68 -26.41 -9.35 -16.24
CA ASN A 68 -27.80 -8.90 -16.45
C ASN A 68 -27.94 -7.37 -16.58
N ALA A 69 -26.89 -6.61 -16.25
CA ALA A 69 -26.90 -5.15 -16.21
C ALA A 69 -25.46 -4.61 -16.37
N PRO A 70 -25.26 -3.31 -16.66
CA PRO A 70 -23.93 -2.71 -16.65
C PRO A 70 -23.22 -2.97 -15.31
N GLY A 71 -22.02 -3.54 -15.38
CA GLY A 71 -21.28 -4.12 -14.25
C GLY A 71 -20.09 -4.97 -14.73
N GLY A 72 -19.71 -6.00 -13.97
CA GLY A 72 -18.72 -7.00 -14.37
C GLY A 72 -17.40 -6.94 -13.59
N GLY A 73 -16.44 -7.76 -14.02
CA GLY A 73 -15.19 -7.99 -13.30
C GLY A 73 -14.31 -6.75 -13.16
N PHE A 74 -14.28 -5.90 -14.19
CA PHE A 74 -13.45 -4.70 -14.20
C PHE A 74 -13.91 -3.65 -13.18
N ILE A 75 -15.20 -3.26 -13.21
CA ILE A 75 -15.75 -2.27 -12.27
C ILE A 75 -15.66 -2.80 -10.83
N ALA A 76 -15.98 -4.07 -10.62
CA ALA A 76 -15.81 -4.72 -9.33
C ALA A 76 -14.36 -4.64 -8.82
N GLY A 77 -13.39 -4.92 -9.70
CA GLY A 77 -11.96 -4.78 -9.40
C GLY A 77 -11.56 -3.36 -9.02
N LEU A 78 -12.08 -2.33 -9.71
CA LEU A 78 -11.83 -0.92 -9.39
C LEU A 78 -12.40 -0.53 -8.01
N VAL A 79 -13.64 -0.93 -7.72
CA VAL A 79 -14.25 -0.66 -6.40
C VAL A 79 -13.44 -1.32 -5.29
N MET A 80 -13.02 -2.58 -5.49
CA MET A 80 -12.17 -3.30 -4.55
C MET A 80 -10.81 -2.61 -4.39
N ALA A 81 -10.20 -2.16 -5.48
CA ALA A 81 -8.93 -1.42 -5.46
C ALA A 81 -9.04 -0.13 -4.64
N ILE A 82 -10.11 0.64 -4.79
CA ILE A 82 -10.36 1.86 -3.99
C ILE A 82 -10.49 1.52 -2.50
N GLY A 83 -11.26 0.48 -2.16
CA GLY A 83 -11.42 0.01 -0.78
C GLY A 83 -10.09 -0.39 -0.14
N LEU A 84 -9.30 -1.18 -0.85
CA LEU A 84 -7.97 -1.64 -0.41
C LEU A 84 -6.97 -0.49 -0.29
N SER A 85 -6.98 0.45 -1.24
CA SER A 85 -6.14 1.66 -1.20
C SER A 85 -6.43 2.47 0.05
N THR A 86 -7.72 2.73 0.31
CA THR A 86 -8.17 3.50 1.46
C THR A 86 -7.83 2.79 2.78
N HIS A 87 -7.99 1.46 2.83
CA HIS A 87 -7.56 0.64 3.98
C HIS A 87 -6.06 0.77 4.24
N ARG A 88 -5.24 0.66 3.20
CA ARG A 88 -3.79 0.81 3.34
C ARG A 88 -3.39 2.20 3.82
N MET A 89 -4.04 3.26 3.35
CA MET A 89 -3.76 4.63 3.81
C MET A 89 -4.10 4.80 5.31
N ALA A 90 -5.21 4.22 5.78
CA ALA A 90 -5.66 4.37 7.16
C ALA A 90 -4.91 3.48 8.17
N PHE A 91 -4.54 2.27 7.78
CA PHE A 91 -3.95 1.27 8.69
C PHE A 91 -2.46 0.98 8.44
N GLY A 92 -1.91 1.46 7.32
CA GLY A 92 -0.52 1.30 6.94
C GLY A 92 -0.19 -0.06 6.30
N GLN A 93 1.04 -0.19 5.80
CA GLN A 93 1.50 -1.36 5.04
C GLN A 93 1.47 -2.67 5.85
N ARG A 94 1.79 -2.61 7.15
CA ARG A 94 1.81 -3.81 8.01
C ARG A 94 0.43 -4.41 8.19
N ALA A 95 -0.60 -3.58 8.40
CA ALA A 95 -1.97 -4.06 8.52
C ALA A 95 -2.49 -4.57 7.16
N PHE A 96 -2.14 -3.86 6.08
CA PHE A 96 -2.46 -4.27 4.73
C PHE A 96 -1.90 -5.66 4.38
N HIS A 97 -0.65 -5.96 4.74
CA HIS A 97 -0.06 -7.29 4.53
C HIS A 97 -0.73 -8.41 5.35
N ARG A 98 -1.33 -8.10 6.50
CA ARG A 98 -2.13 -9.07 7.25
C ARG A 98 -3.46 -9.35 6.55
N LEU A 99 -4.03 -8.36 5.87
CA LEU A 99 -5.25 -8.50 5.08
C LEU A 99 -4.99 -9.26 3.77
N LEU A 100 -3.91 -8.94 3.07
CA LEU A 100 -3.47 -9.57 1.82
C LEU A 100 -2.05 -10.13 1.98
N PRO A 101 -1.89 -11.38 2.46
CA PRO A 101 -0.58 -12.00 2.65
C PRO A 101 0.07 -12.49 1.34
N VAL A 102 -0.63 -12.35 0.20
CA VAL A 102 -0.18 -12.81 -1.11
C VAL A 102 0.47 -11.68 -1.87
N HIS A 103 1.61 -11.95 -2.51
CA HIS A 103 2.27 -10.96 -3.35
C HIS A 103 1.37 -10.59 -4.55
N PRO A 104 1.16 -9.30 -4.88
CA PRO A 104 0.23 -8.89 -5.94
C PRO A 104 0.44 -9.55 -7.31
N ARG A 105 1.71 -9.80 -7.67
CA ARG A 105 2.11 -10.58 -8.86
C ARG A 105 1.37 -11.91 -9.00
N TRP A 106 1.17 -12.65 -7.90
CA TRP A 106 0.51 -13.96 -7.94
C TRP A 106 -0.99 -13.83 -8.16
N ILE A 107 -1.60 -12.76 -7.65
CA ILE A 107 -3.01 -12.43 -7.90
C ILE A 107 -3.22 -12.13 -9.39
N VAL A 108 -2.31 -11.37 -10.00
CA VAL A 108 -2.34 -11.08 -11.44
C VAL A 108 -2.18 -12.35 -12.27
N VAL A 109 -1.20 -13.20 -11.96
CA VAL A 109 -0.97 -14.47 -12.68
C VAL A 109 -2.18 -15.40 -12.55
N ALA A 110 -2.76 -15.53 -11.36
CA ALA A 110 -3.95 -16.35 -11.15
C ALA A 110 -5.16 -15.80 -11.92
N GLY A 111 -5.39 -14.49 -11.87
CA GLY A 111 -6.48 -13.85 -12.60
C GLY A 111 -6.34 -13.97 -14.12
N LEU A 112 -5.14 -13.75 -14.64
CA LEU A 112 -4.86 -13.88 -16.06
C LEU A 112 -4.97 -15.33 -16.53
N GLY A 113 -4.43 -16.27 -15.74
CA GLY A 113 -4.55 -17.71 -16.01
C GLY A 113 -6.01 -18.17 -16.05
N LEU A 114 -6.84 -17.69 -15.12
CA LEU A 114 -8.27 -17.97 -15.12
C LEU A 114 -8.97 -17.38 -16.35
N ALA A 115 -8.72 -16.10 -16.68
CA ALA A 115 -9.32 -15.44 -17.83
C ALA A 115 -8.95 -16.11 -19.16
N VAL A 116 -7.66 -16.43 -19.35
CA VAL A 116 -7.18 -17.13 -20.55
C VAL A 116 -7.73 -18.55 -20.61
N GLY A 117 -7.74 -19.27 -19.48
CA GLY A 117 -8.32 -20.62 -19.41
C GLY A 117 -9.77 -20.62 -19.86
N VAL A 118 -10.60 -19.76 -19.26
CA VAL A 118 -12.02 -19.64 -19.62
C VAL A 118 -12.21 -19.21 -21.07
N ALA A 119 -11.40 -18.29 -21.58
CA ALA A 119 -11.48 -17.81 -22.96
C ALA A 119 -11.11 -18.88 -24.01
N THR A 120 -10.23 -19.80 -23.65
CA THR A 120 -9.67 -20.83 -24.56
C THR A 120 -10.40 -22.17 -24.49
N VAL A 121 -11.10 -22.48 -23.40
CA VAL A 121 -11.88 -23.72 -23.25
C VAL A 121 -12.84 -23.99 -24.42
N PRO A 122 -13.60 -23.01 -24.96
CA PRO A 122 -14.48 -23.25 -26.11
C PRO A 122 -13.76 -23.77 -27.36
N LEU A 123 -12.49 -23.37 -27.58
CA LEU A 123 -11.71 -23.85 -28.72
C LEU A 123 -11.48 -25.37 -28.67
N LEU A 124 -11.36 -25.95 -27.47
CA LEU A 124 -11.17 -27.39 -27.30
C LEU A 124 -12.39 -28.20 -27.74
N VAL A 125 -13.55 -27.55 -27.82
CA VAL A 125 -14.84 -28.13 -28.23
C VAL A 125 -15.21 -27.72 -29.66
N GLY A 126 -14.28 -27.11 -30.41
CA GLY A 126 -14.49 -26.65 -31.78
C GLY A 126 -15.32 -25.37 -31.91
N GLU A 127 -15.53 -24.65 -30.80
CA GLU A 127 -16.23 -23.37 -30.79
C GLU A 127 -15.28 -22.17 -30.92
N SER A 128 -15.82 -20.98 -31.21
CA SER A 128 -15.02 -19.75 -31.26
C SER A 128 -14.47 -19.33 -29.89
N LEU A 129 -13.31 -18.67 -29.90
CA LEU A 129 -12.74 -18.01 -28.71
C LEU A 129 -13.77 -17.13 -27.99
N LEU A 130 -13.73 -17.12 -26.66
CA LEU A 130 -14.64 -16.34 -25.80
C LEU A 130 -16.13 -16.66 -25.99
N ARG A 131 -16.49 -17.77 -26.65
CA ARG A 131 -17.89 -18.17 -26.74
C ARG A 131 -18.42 -18.44 -25.33
N SER A 132 -19.47 -17.71 -24.99
CA SER A 132 -20.10 -17.78 -23.69
C SER A 132 -21.00 -19.02 -23.61
N GLY A 133 -20.64 -19.96 -22.73
CA GLY A 133 -21.46 -21.12 -22.42
C GLY A 133 -22.28 -20.85 -21.16
N SER A 134 -23.55 -21.24 -21.15
CA SER A 134 -24.37 -21.25 -19.93
C SER A 134 -24.34 -22.65 -19.32
N THR A 135 -23.91 -22.77 -18.07
CA THR A 135 -24.01 -24.00 -17.31
C THR A 135 -24.90 -23.76 -16.09
N THR A 136 -25.85 -24.65 -15.84
CA THR A 136 -26.70 -24.59 -14.65
C THR A 136 -26.05 -25.40 -13.54
N LEU A 137 -25.33 -24.72 -12.65
CA LEU A 137 -24.73 -25.35 -11.48
C LEU A 137 -25.81 -25.46 -10.40
N HIS A 138 -26.23 -26.69 -10.10
CA HIS A 138 -27.23 -26.94 -9.05
C HIS A 138 -26.52 -26.99 -7.70
N VAL A 139 -26.59 -25.89 -6.94
CA VAL A 139 -26.08 -25.83 -5.57
C VAL A 139 -27.27 -25.72 -4.63
N GLY A 140 -27.51 -26.74 -3.82
CA GLY A 140 -28.56 -26.72 -2.79
C GLY A 140 -30.00 -26.79 -3.30
N GLY A 141 -30.23 -27.25 -4.54
CA GLY A 141 -31.58 -27.44 -5.10
C GLY A 141 -32.11 -26.26 -5.93
N GLU A 142 -31.47 -25.10 -5.89
CA GLU A 142 -31.75 -24.00 -6.81
C GLU A 142 -30.69 -23.97 -7.94
N GLY A 143 -31.16 -23.91 -9.19
CA GLY A 143 -30.30 -23.88 -10.36
C GLY A 143 -29.64 -22.51 -10.51
N LEU A 144 -28.36 -22.40 -10.15
CA LEU A 144 -27.59 -21.20 -10.44
C LEU A 144 -27.13 -21.25 -11.91
N HIS A 145 -27.68 -20.36 -12.72
CA HIS A 145 -27.24 -20.15 -14.10
C HIS A 145 -25.85 -19.47 -14.09
N LEU A 146 -24.79 -20.27 -14.02
CA LEU A 146 -23.41 -19.78 -14.15
C LEU A 146 -23.04 -19.71 -15.63
N VAL A 147 -22.90 -18.49 -16.11
CA VAL A 147 -22.37 -18.22 -17.45
C VAL A 147 -20.85 -18.23 -17.35
N SER A 148 -20.14 -18.88 -18.28
CA SER A 148 -18.67 -18.86 -18.29
C SER A 148 -18.08 -17.44 -18.27
N ALA A 149 -18.84 -16.45 -18.78
CA ALA A 149 -18.56 -15.03 -18.66
C ALA A 149 -18.31 -14.55 -17.21
N THR A 150 -18.98 -15.11 -16.20
CA THR A 150 -18.75 -14.72 -14.79
C THR A 150 -17.39 -15.20 -14.29
N ALA A 151 -16.93 -16.37 -14.71
CA ALA A 151 -15.60 -16.88 -14.39
C ALA A 151 -14.51 -16.04 -15.08
N PHE A 152 -14.74 -15.62 -16.33
CA PHE A 152 -13.87 -14.67 -17.02
C PHE A 152 -13.79 -13.33 -16.26
N ASP A 153 -14.94 -12.79 -15.84
CA ASP A 153 -15.01 -11.56 -15.04
C ASP A 153 -14.26 -11.67 -13.71
N VAL A 154 -14.33 -12.82 -13.02
CA VAL A 154 -13.53 -13.07 -11.81
C VAL A 154 -12.04 -13.01 -12.13
N GLY A 155 -11.61 -13.56 -13.27
CA GLY A 155 -10.23 -13.44 -13.74
C GLY A 155 -9.80 -11.98 -13.93
N VAL A 156 -10.64 -11.18 -14.60
CA VAL A 156 -10.41 -9.74 -14.80
C VAL A 156 -10.35 -8.99 -13.46
N LEU A 157 -11.27 -9.27 -12.52
CA LEU A 157 -11.30 -8.67 -11.19
C LEU A 157 -9.97 -8.89 -10.45
N LEU A 158 -9.47 -10.13 -10.45
CA LEU A 158 -8.20 -10.47 -9.82
C LEU A 158 -7.02 -9.72 -10.45
N VAL A 159 -6.98 -9.61 -11.78
CA VAL A 159 -5.94 -8.83 -12.48
C VAL A 159 -5.99 -7.36 -12.05
N VAL A 160 -7.16 -6.73 -12.07
CA VAL A 160 -7.32 -5.32 -11.70
C VAL A 160 -6.88 -5.08 -10.26
N VAL A 161 -7.34 -5.92 -9.32
CA VAL A 161 -6.95 -5.83 -7.91
C VAL A 161 -5.43 -6.03 -7.74
N GLY A 162 -4.86 -7.05 -8.37
CA GLY A 162 -3.44 -7.35 -8.29
C GLY A 162 -2.57 -6.22 -8.85
N VAL A 163 -2.95 -5.65 -9.99
CA VAL A 163 -2.23 -4.51 -10.58
C VAL A 163 -2.33 -3.28 -9.68
N ALA A 164 -3.53 -2.92 -9.20
CA ALA A 164 -3.73 -1.75 -8.36
C ALA A 164 -2.94 -1.85 -7.04
N VAL A 165 -3.06 -2.98 -6.34
CA VAL A 165 -2.31 -3.20 -5.09
C VAL A 165 -0.80 -3.18 -5.35
N GLY A 166 -0.35 -3.81 -6.45
CA GLY A 166 1.05 -3.82 -6.85
C GLY A 166 1.59 -2.42 -7.13
N MET A 167 0.83 -1.60 -7.86
CA MET A 167 1.20 -0.22 -8.18
C MET A 167 1.35 0.62 -6.91
N ILE A 168 0.38 0.56 -6.00
CA ILE A 168 0.45 1.32 -4.74
C ILE A 168 1.64 0.82 -3.90
N ALA A 169 1.94 -0.50 -3.89
CA ALA A 169 3.10 -1.05 -3.18
C ALA A 169 4.41 -0.48 -3.71
N ARG A 170 4.59 -0.47 -5.03
CA ARG A 170 5.78 0.09 -5.67
C ARG A 170 5.95 1.58 -5.41
N ILE A 171 4.87 2.36 -5.50
CA ILE A 171 4.93 3.80 -5.19
C ILE A 171 5.32 4.01 -3.72
N GLY A 172 4.80 3.19 -2.80
CA GLY A 172 5.18 3.28 -1.39
C GLY A 172 6.66 2.97 -1.14
N GLU A 173 7.19 1.94 -1.81
CA GLU A 173 8.61 1.57 -1.71
C GLU A 173 9.53 2.67 -2.23
N GLU A 174 9.16 3.33 -3.33
CA GLU A 174 9.94 4.44 -3.92
C GLU A 174 9.94 5.69 -3.02
N LEU A 175 8.82 5.99 -2.36
CA LEU A 175 8.71 7.14 -1.46
C LEU A 175 9.45 6.95 -0.13
N ASP A 176 9.74 5.70 0.23
CA ASP A 176 10.48 5.33 1.43
C ASP A 176 12.01 5.28 1.20
N GLN A 177 12.48 5.44 -0.04
CA GLN A 177 13.91 5.54 -0.42
C GLN A 177 14.40 6.99 -0.45
#